data_AF-A0A5C6NH97-F1
#
_entry.id   AF-A0A5C6NH97-F1
#
_cell.length_a   1.000
_cell.length_b   1.000
_cell.length_c   1.000
_cell.angle_alpha   90.00
_cell.angle_beta   90.00
_cell.angle_gamma   90.00
#
_symmetry.space_group_name_H-M   'P 1'
#
loop_
_entity.id
_entity.type
_entity.pdbx_description
1 polymer ?
#
loop_
_entity_poly.entity_id
_entity_poly.type
_entity_poly.pdbx_seq_one_letter_code
_entity_poly.pdbx_strand_id
1 'polypeptide(L)'
;MPKALGFTDKTKGYFPHKFSSEIHLNYVGPYPVPSDYDVDRMTVREREEFDPWYNEVSRGTFDFKKEASLYCKNDVDILTQGSLKFRDQFLGHPVIIYKDFEDPRSYYGFIRATVYPPRGLLFPVLPHKSEGGKLLFTLCRTCAETNNEGGPCEHDDEGRALTGVWVTVEFIKALEVGYRVDPYRLRTGVLPHQQAAVYIPRAST
;
A
#
# COMPACT_ATOMS: atom_id res chain seq x y z
N MET A 1 -6.93 -8.48 2.29
CA MET A 1 -5.48 -8.67 2.02
C MET A 1 -5.16 -9.32 0.66
N PRO A 2 -5.83 -10.41 0.21
CA PRO A 2 -5.46 -11.14 -1.01
C PRO A 2 -5.46 -10.27 -2.28
N LYS A 3 -6.54 -9.50 -2.49
CA LYS A 3 -6.72 -8.63 -3.66
C LYS A 3 -5.62 -7.56 -3.80
N ALA A 4 -5.14 -6.99 -2.70
CA ALA A 4 -4.08 -5.96 -2.71
C ALA A 4 -2.71 -6.52 -3.12
N LEU A 5 -2.47 -7.82 -2.88
CA LEU A 5 -1.23 -8.50 -3.28
C LEU A 5 -1.37 -9.24 -4.63
N GLY A 6 -2.52 -9.10 -5.30
CA GLY A 6 -2.80 -9.78 -6.58
C GLY A 6 -3.02 -11.29 -6.44
N PHE A 7 -3.27 -11.80 -5.24
CA PHE A 7 -3.62 -13.20 -5.05
C PHE A 7 -5.07 -13.41 -5.43
N THR A 8 -5.31 -14.38 -6.32
CA THR A 8 -6.65 -14.90 -6.58
C THR A 8 -7.10 -15.66 -5.35
N ASP A 9 -8.19 -15.19 -4.73
CA ASP A 9 -8.83 -15.92 -3.65
C ASP A 9 -9.25 -17.28 -4.19
N LYS A 10 -8.65 -18.35 -3.67
CA LYS A 10 -8.93 -19.72 -4.15
C LYS A 10 -10.31 -20.19 -3.67
N THR A 11 -10.96 -19.45 -2.78
CA THR A 11 -12.30 -19.75 -2.32
C THR A 11 -13.38 -18.92 -2.98
N LYS A 12 -14.32 -19.63 -3.58
CA LYS A 12 -15.56 -19.12 -4.19
C LYS A 12 -16.67 -18.96 -3.14
N GLY A 13 -16.38 -18.44 -1.94
CA GLY A 13 -17.40 -18.34 -0.89
C GLY A 13 -17.03 -17.44 0.30
N TYR A 14 -18.05 -17.17 1.14
CA TYR A 14 -17.98 -16.27 2.29
C TYR A 14 -18.15 -17.04 3.60
N PHE A 15 -17.53 -16.56 4.68
CA PHE A 15 -17.63 -17.17 6.00
C PHE A 15 -18.49 -16.31 6.95
N PRO A 16 -19.43 -16.91 7.73
CA PRO A 16 -20.34 -16.17 8.60
C PRO A 16 -19.68 -15.83 9.95
N HIS A 17 -18.86 -14.78 9.98
CA HIS A 17 -18.07 -14.41 11.14
C HIS A 17 -18.90 -14.21 12.42
N LYS A 18 -20.10 -13.63 12.34
CA LYS A 18 -20.95 -13.41 13.54
C LYS A 18 -21.63 -14.69 14.02
N PHE A 19 -21.73 -15.69 13.16
CA PHE A 19 -22.26 -17.00 13.54
C PHE A 19 -21.22 -17.84 14.29
N SER A 20 -19.94 -17.48 14.22
CA SER A 20 -18.85 -18.17 14.90
C SER A 20 -18.91 -17.97 16.42
N SER A 21 -19.39 -19.00 17.13
CA SER A 21 -19.47 -19.03 18.58
C SER A 21 -19.29 -20.46 19.10
N GLU A 22 -18.97 -20.61 20.40
CA GLU A 22 -18.77 -21.92 21.02
C GLU A 22 -19.99 -22.84 20.86
N ILE A 23 -21.20 -22.29 20.90
CA ILE A 23 -22.44 -23.05 20.76
C ILE A 23 -22.65 -23.61 19.35
N HIS A 24 -22.03 -23.00 18.32
CA HIS A 24 -22.20 -23.39 16.93
C HIS A 24 -21.05 -24.26 16.40
N LEU A 25 -20.05 -24.59 17.23
CA LEU A 25 -18.89 -25.39 16.79
C LEU A 25 -19.24 -26.79 16.26
N ASN A 26 -20.39 -27.34 16.62
CA ASN A 26 -20.90 -28.63 16.11
C ASN A 26 -22.16 -28.47 15.25
N TYR A 27 -22.48 -27.24 14.82
CA TYR A 27 -23.71 -26.95 14.10
C TYR A 27 -23.71 -27.58 12.70
N VAL A 28 -24.81 -28.28 12.40
CA VAL A 28 -25.15 -28.77 11.06
C VAL A 28 -26.62 -28.46 10.83
N GLY A 29 -26.91 -27.60 9.85
CA GLY A 29 -28.28 -27.12 9.65
C GLY A 29 -28.40 -26.13 8.49
N PRO A 30 -29.49 -25.33 8.44
CA PRO A 30 -29.61 -24.24 7.48
C PRO A 30 -28.41 -23.29 7.48
N TYR A 31 -28.15 -22.65 6.33
CA TYR A 31 -27.13 -21.61 6.27
C TYR A 31 -27.45 -20.43 7.22
N PRO A 32 -26.43 -19.84 7.86
CA PRO A 32 -26.59 -18.61 8.64
C PRO A 32 -27.19 -17.49 7.82
N VAL A 33 -27.87 -16.54 8.46
CA VAL A 33 -28.56 -15.46 7.75
C VAL A 33 -27.56 -14.46 7.17
N PRO A 34 -27.91 -13.68 6.12
CA PRO A 34 -26.97 -12.74 5.50
C PRO A 34 -26.31 -11.77 6.48
N SER A 35 -27.01 -11.33 7.54
CA SER A 35 -26.46 -10.45 8.58
C SER A 35 -25.24 -11.05 9.29
N ASP A 36 -25.13 -12.39 9.33
CA ASP A 36 -24.00 -13.10 9.95
C ASP A 36 -22.71 -13.04 9.13
N TYR A 37 -22.81 -12.64 7.86
CA TYR A 37 -21.69 -12.46 6.91
C TYR A 37 -21.21 -11.01 6.81
N ASP A 38 -21.65 -10.13 7.69
CA ASP A 38 -21.29 -8.70 7.67
C ASP A 38 -21.71 -7.97 6.37
N VAL A 39 -22.82 -8.39 5.75
CA VAL A 39 -23.35 -7.77 4.51
C VAL A 39 -23.56 -6.26 4.64
N ASP A 40 -23.89 -5.75 5.82
CA ASP A 40 -24.09 -4.31 6.07
C ASP A 40 -22.81 -3.49 5.88
N ARG A 41 -21.64 -4.12 5.95
CA ARG A 41 -20.34 -3.48 5.75
C ARG A 41 -19.78 -3.69 4.34
N MET A 42 -20.45 -4.49 3.51
CA MET A 42 -20.05 -4.71 2.12
C MET A 42 -20.37 -3.50 1.24
N THR A 43 -19.47 -3.19 0.32
CA THR A 43 -19.74 -2.25 -0.78
C THR A 43 -20.81 -2.80 -1.73
N VAL A 44 -21.39 -1.92 -2.56
CA VAL A 44 -22.39 -2.32 -3.57
C VAL A 44 -21.85 -3.44 -4.47
N ARG A 45 -20.61 -3.30 -4.94
CA ARG A 45 -19.96 -4.30 -5.79
C ARG A 45 -19.74 -5.65 -5.08
N GLU A 46 -19.34 -5.63 -3.81
CA GLU A 46 -19.17 -6.88 -3.05
C GLU A 46 -20.52 -7.58 -2.81
N ARG A 47 -21.60 -6.81 -2.68
CA ARG A 47 -22.96 -7.33 -2.56
C ARG A 47 -23.46 -7.98 -3.86
N GLU A 48 -23.12 -7.41 -5.01
CA GLU A 48 -23.38 -8.01 -6.33
C GLU A 48 -22.67 -9.37 -6.52
N GLU A 49 -21.52 -9.58 -5.86
CA GLU A 49 -20.83 -10.87 -5.81
C GLU A 49 -21.45 -11.82 -4.77
N PHE A 50 -21.88 -11.30 -3.61
CA PHE A 50 -22.41 -12.07 -2.49
C PHE A 50 -23.81 -12.65 -2.73
N ASP A 51 -24.75 -11.83 -3.21
CA ASP A 51 -26.17 -12.21 -3.28
C ASP A 51 -26.41 -13.45 -4.17
N PRO A 52 -25.82 -13.57 -5.38
CA PRO A 52 -25.98 -14.78 -6.19
C PRO A 52 -25.40 -16.02 -5.52
N TRP A 53 -24.23 -15.89 -4.89
CA TRP A 53 -23.58 -16.97 -4.16
C TRP A 53 -24.46 -17.45 -2.99
N TYR A 54 -24.94 -16.53 -2.16
CA TYR A 54 -25.76 -16.86 -0.99
C TYR A 54 -27.07 -17.55 -1.40
N ASN A 55 -27.74 -17.05 -2.44
CA ASN A 55 -28.97 -17.63 -2.96
C ASN A 55 -28.80 -19.04 -3.52
N GLU A 56 -27.59 -19.39 -3.99
CA GLU A 56 -27.23 -20.73 -4.43
C GLU A 56 -26.97 -21.65 -3.24
N VAL A 57 -26.06 -21.27 -2.34
CA VAL A 57 -25.58 -22.15 -1.25
C VAL A 57 -26.58 -22.32 -0.11
N SER A 58 -27.41 -21.31 0.16
CA SER A 58 -28.38 -21.32 1.27
C SER A 58 -29.48 -22.39 1.14
N ARG A 59 -29.63 -22.99 -0.04
CA ARG A 59 -30.52 -24.14 -0.30
C ARG A 59 -29.98 -25.44 0.28
N GLY A 60 -28.68 -25.49 0.58
CA GLY A 60 -28.00 -26.65 1.13
C GLY A 60 -27.96 -26.68 2.66
N THR A 61 -27.11 -27.56 3.18
CA THR A 61 -26.80 -27.66 4.60
C THR A 61 -25.45 -27.04 4.88
N PHE A 62 -25.39 -26.20 5.91
CA PHE A 62 -24.17 -25.62 6.44
C PHE A 62 -23.63 -26.51 7.57
N ASP A 63 -22.38 -26.95 7.41
CA ASP A 63 -21.61 -27.67 8.43
C ASP A 63 -20.52 -26.74 8.94
N PHE A 64 -20.67 -26.26 10.17
CA PHE A 64 -19.77 -25.24 10.72
C PHE A 64 -18.33 -25.72 10.77
N LYS A 65 -18.07 -26.98 11.17
CA LYS A 65 -16.69 -27.50 11.28
C LYS A 65 -16.02 -27.58 9.94
N LYS A 66 -16.75 -28.07 8.93
CA LYS A 66 -16.25 -28.20 7.57
C LYS A 66 -15.90 -26.83 7.00
N GLU A 67 -16.81 -25.87 7.08
CA GLU A 67 -16.63 -24.52 6.54
C GLU A 67 -15.55 -23.74 7.31
N ALA A 68 -15.50 -23.85 8.65
CA ALA A 68 -14.46 -23.22 9.46
C ALA A 68 -13.08 -23.80 9.17
N SER A 69 -12.96 -25.13 9.03
CA SER A 69 -11.69 -25.76 8.67
C SER A 69 -11.21 -25.33 7.27
N LEU A 70 -12.13 -25.22 6.31
CA LEU A 70 -11.81 -24.74 4.96
C LEU A 70 -11.34 -23.29 5.00
N TYR A 71 -12.10 -22.42 5.66
CA TYR A 71 -11.76 -21.01 5.86
C TYR A 71 -10.36 -20.84 6.47
N CYS A 72 -10.07 -21.51 7.58
CA CYS A 72 -8.77 -21.44 8.25
C CYS A 72 -7.62 -21.90 7.36
N LYS A 73 -7.81 -22.96 6.55
CA LYS A 73 -6.78 -23.43 5.60
C LYS A 73 -6.49 -22.37 4.54
N ASN A 74 -7.52 -21.74 3.99
CA ASN A 74 -7.32 -20.69 2.98
C ASN A 74 -6.63 -19.47 3.56
N ASP A 75 -7.00 -19.06 4.78
CA ASP A 75 -6.33 -17.95 5.48
C ASP A 75 -4.84 -18.25 5.67
N VAL A 76 -4.49 -19.47 6.12
CA VAL A 76 -3.08 -19.89 6.25
C VAL A 76 -2.37 -19.91 4.89
N ASP A 77 -3.01 -20.38 3.83
CA ASP A 77 -2.46 -20.39 2.48
C ASP A 77 -2.22 -18.98 1.93
N ILE A 78 -3.17 -18.07 2.13
CA ILE A 78 -3.06 -16.65 1.73
C ILE A 78 -1.93 -15.98 2.52
N LEU A 79 -1.87 -16.20 3.83
CA LEU A 79 -0.80 -15.65 4.67
C LEU A 79 0.56 -16.18 4.23
N THR A 80 0.65 -17.47 3.93
CA THR A 80 1.88 -18.11 3.43
C THR A 80 2.31 -17.50 2.09
N GLN A 81 1.38 -17.33 1.14
CA GLN A 81 1.65 -16.65 -0.13
C GLN A 81 2.11 -15.20 0.09
N GLY A 82 1.48 -14.47 1.02
CA GLY A 82 1.88 -13.13 1.43
C GLY A 82 3.30 -13.09 1.99
N SER A 83 3.63 -14.00 2.91
CA SER A 83 4.97 -14.12 3.48
C SER A 83 6.02 -14.50 2.43
N LEU A 84 5.70 -15.39 1.50
CA LEU A 84 6.61 -15.75 0.40
C LEU A 84 6.85 -14.58 -0.55
N LYS A 85 5.80 -13.83 -0.90
CA LYS A 85 5.92 -12.61 -1.73
C LYS A 85 6.72 -11.52 -1.00
N PHE A 86 6.48 -11.33 0.29
CA PHE A 86 7.28 -10.43 1.11
C PHE A 86 8.75 -10.87 1.13
N ARG A 87 9.03 -12.15 1.34
CA ARG A 87 10.40 -12.68 1.30
C ARG A 87 11.07 -12.44 -0.05
N ASP A 88 10.37 -12.74 -1.15
CA ASP A 88 10.86 -12.52 -2.51
C ASP A 88 11.21 -11.04 -2.76
N GLN A 89 10.35 -10.13 -2.29
CA GLN A 89 10.52 -8.69 -2.50
C GLN A 89 11.51 -8.02 -1.53
N PHE A 90 11.71 -8.55 -0.31
CA PHE A 90 12.39 -7.84 0.78
C PHE A 90 13.51 -8.60 1.48
N LEU A 91 13.68 -9.91 1.28
CA LEU A 91 14.74 -10.70 1.94
C LEU A 91 15.95 -11.00 1.05
N GLY A 92 16.02 -10.42 -0.15
CA GLY A 92 17.27 -10.27 -0.88
C GLY A 92 18.23 -9.28 -0.20
N HIS A 93 19.53 -9.32 -0.51
CA HIS A 93 20.45 -8.28 -0.04
C HIS A 93 20.17 -7.01 -0.85
N PRO A 94 19.70 -5.91 -0.22
CA PRO A 94 19.50 -4.66 -0.93
C PRO A 94 20.83 -4.14 -1.43
N VAL A 95 20.82 -3.66 -2.67
CA VAL A 95 22.01 -3.26 -3.39
C VAL A 95 21.99 -1.71 -3.36
N ILE A 96 22.97 -1.07 -2.69
CA ILE A 96 23.09 0.39 -2.44
C ILE A 96 24.02 1.10 -3.45
N ILE A 97 23.47 2.02 -4.26
CA ILE A 97 24.20 2.95 -5.15
C ILE A 97 24.26 4.28 -4.44
N TYR A 98 25.39 4.93 -4.64
CA TYR A 98 25.66 6.29 -4.19
C TYR A 98 26.18 7.21 -5.31
N LYS A 99 26.33 6.73 -6.56
CA LYS A 99 26.83 7.48 -7.73
C LYS A 99 26.45 6.85 -9.09
N ASP A 100 26.65 7.55 -10.20
CA ASP A 100 26.48 7.02 -11.56
C ASP A 100 25.05 6.52 -11.85
N PHE A 101 24.06 7.36 -11.54
CA PHE A 101 22.64 7.02 -11.68
C PHE A 101 22.20 6.98 -13.15
N GLU A 102 21.61 5.87 -13.56
CA GLU A 102 20.63 5.79 -14.65
C GLU A 102 19.31 6.50 -14.31
N ASP A 103 18.37 6.43 -15.24
CA ASP A 103 17.00 6.93 -15.08
C ASP A 103 16.30 6.35 -13.84
N PRO A 104 15.64 7.18 -13.00
CA PRO A 104 14.88 6.72 -11.83
C PRO A 104 13.87 5.59 -12.11
N ARG A 105 13.38 5.46 -13.34
CA ARG A 105 12.44 4.43 -13.79
C ARG A 105 13.07 3.05 -13.93
N SER A 106 14.40 2.95 -13.98
CA SER A 106 15.13 1.68 -14.01
C SER A 106 15.16 0.97 -12.65
N TYR A 107 14.63 1.59 -11.59
CA TYR A 107 14.85 1.17 -10.20
C TYR A 107 13.57 0.74 -9.50
N TYR A 108 13.70 -0.18 -8.54
CA TYR A 108 12.59 -0.68 -7.75
C TYR A 108 12.96 -0.76 -6.27
N GLY A 109 12.36 0.11 -5.46
CA GLY A 109 12.55 0.17 -4.01
C GLY A 109 12.38 1.59 -3.49
N PHE A 110 13.39 2.13 -2.80
CA PHE A 110 13.35 3.48 -2.22
C PHE A 110 14.29 4.42 -2.97
N ILE A 111 13.92 5.69 -3.11
CA ILE A 111 14.77 6.74 -3.67
C ILE A 111 14.84 7.88 -2.65
N ARG A 112 16.06 8.24 -2.22
CA ARG A 112 16.31 9.52 -1.56
C ARG A 112 16.56 10.56 -2.64
N ALA A 113 15.92 11.72 -2.60
CA ALA A 113 16.22 12.79 -3.55
C ALA A 113 15.77 14.15 -3.04
N THR A 114 16.31 15.20 -3.65
CA THR A 114 15.72 16.53 -3.62
C THR A 114 14.97 16.75 -4.93
N VAL A 115 13.70 17.15 -4.85
CA VAL A 115 12.82 17.39 -5.99
C VAL A 115 12.21 18.78 -5.93
N TYR A 116 11.95 19.34 -7.10
CA TYR A 116 11.24 20.58 -7.33
C TYR A 116 9.81 20.27 -7.81
N PRO A 117 8.80 20.47 -6.95
CA PRO A 117 7.42 20.25 -7.35
C PRO A 117 7.00 21.23 -8.47
N PRO A 118 6.10 20.82 -9.39
CA PRO A 118 5.48 21.76 -10.33
C PRO A 118 4.62 22.78 -9.59
N ARG A 119 4.31 23.91 -10.24
CA ARG A 119 3.34 24.88 -9.71
C ARG A 119 1.92 24.47 -10.11
N GLY A 120 0.94 24.73 -9.23
CA GLY A 120 -0.48 24.57 -9.55
C GLY A 120 -0.97 23.13 -9.72
N LEU A 121 -0.23 22.13 -9.23
CA LEU A 121 -0.67 20.74 -9.27
C LEU A 121 -1.80 20.52 -8.25
N LEU A 122 -2.96 20.06 -8.71
CA LEU A 122 -4.17 19.91 -7.88
C LEU A 122 -3.96 18.93 -6.72
N PHE A 123 -3.28 17.81 -6.97
CA PHE A 123 -3.02 16.78 -5.97
C PHE A 123 -1.50 16.56 -5.85
N PRO A 124 -0.84 17.10 -4.82
CA PRO A 124 0.57 16.85 -4.58
C PRO A 124 0.82 15.35 -4.35
N VAL A 125 1.88 14.81 -4.95
CA VAL A 125 2.13 13.35 -4.97
C VAL A 125 3.05 12.91 -3.84
N LEU A 126 4.10 13.68 -3.56
CA LEU A 126 5.13 13.26 -2.62
C LEU A 126 4.84 13.79 -1.21
N PRO A 127 4.84 12.92 -0.19
CA PRO A 127 4.71 13.36 1.18
C PRO A 127 5.99 14.05 1.67
N HIS A 128 5.82 15.07 2.50
CA HIS A 128 6.85 15.79 3.22
C HIS A 128 6.54 15.75 4.71
N LYS A 129 7.50 15.39 5.54
CA LYS A 129 7.34 15.40 6.99
C LYS A 129 7.94 16.71 7.52
N SER A 130 7.10 17.57 8.08
CA SER A 130 7.53 18.85 8.64
C SER A 130 8.39 18.65 9.89
N GLU A 131 9.11 19.69 10.29
CA GLU A 131 9.92 19.67 11.52
C GLU A 131 9.05 19.39 12.76
N GLY A 132 7.80 19.84 12.75
CA GLY A 132 6.79 19.53 13.77
C GLY A 132 6.23 18.10 13.72
N GLY A 133 6.76 17.24 12.85
CA GLY A 133 6.41 15.83 12.75
C GLY A 133 5.14 15.52 11.96
N LYS A 134 4.46 16.53 11.38
CA LYS A 134 3.25 16.34 10.57
C LYS A 134 3.62 15.85 9.17
N LEU A 135 2.91 14.84 8.67
CA LEU A 135 3.03 14.39 7.28
C LEU A 135 2.07 15.20 6.40
N LEU A 136 2.60 15.87 5.39
CA LEU A 136 1.85 16.77 4.51
C LEU A 136 2.16 16.46 3.05
N PHE A 137 1.14 16.50 2.19
CA PHE A 137 1.31 16.48 0.74
C PHE A 137 1.32 17.92 0.25
N THR A 138 2.50 18.45 -0.06
CA THR A 138 2.71 19.88 -0.37
C THR A 138 3.51 20.06 -1.67
N LEU A 139 3.37 21.23 -2.30
CA LEU A 139 4.21 21.68 -3.41
C LEU A 139 5.30 22.67 -2.98
N CYS A 140 5.39 22.98 -1.69
CA CYS A 140 6.37 23.89 -1.12
C CYS A 140 6.72 23.47 0.31
N ARG A 141 8.00 23.12 0.53
CA ARG A 141 8.55 22.87 1.87
C ARG A 141 8.29 24.05 2.80
N THR A 142 8.72 25.26 2.44
CA THR A 142 8.60 26.43 3.33
C THR A 142 7.16 26.71 3.74
N CYS A 143 6.19 26.66 2.82
CA CYS A 143 4.78 26.83 3.17
C CYS A 143 4.26 25.76 4.13
N ALA A 144 4.73 24.51 3.98
CA ALA A 144 4.35 23.43 4.88
C ALA A 144 4.97 23.59 6.28
N GLU A 145 6.19 24.10 6.38
CA GLU A 145 6.84 24.38 7.67
C GLU A 145 6.20 25.58 8.38
N THR A 146 5.90 26.65 7.65
CA THR A 146 5.32 27.88 8.22
C THR A 146 3.81 27.81 8.41
N ASN A 147 3.16 26.71 8.03
CA ASN A 147 1.70 26.58 7.94
C ASN A 147 1.08 27.78 7.20
N ASN A 148 1.61 28.08 6.01
CA ASN A 148 1.13 29.21 5.22
C ASN A 148 -0.28 28.93 4.68
N GLU A 149 -1.29 29.44 5.38
CA GLU A 149 -2.70 29.41 4.99
C GLU A 149 -3.16 30.75 4.35
N GLY A 150 -2.30 31.77 4.36
CA GLY A 150 -2.68 33.16 4.12
C GLY A 150 -2.62 33.68 2.67
N GLY A 151 -2.22 32.87 1.68
CA GLY A 151 -2.14 33.34 0.29
C GLY A 151 -1.31 32.48 -0.67
N PRO A 152 -1.17 32.90 -1.94
CA PRO A 152 -0.38 32.18 -2.94
C PRO A 152 1.08 32.04 -2.53
N CYS A 153 1.71 30.95 -2.95
CA CYS A 153 3.12 30.67 -2.66
C CYS A 153 4.07 31.48 -3.56
N GLU A 154 4.85 32.37 -2.96
CA GLU A 154 5.85 33.21 -3.65
C GLU A 154 7.28 32.67 -3.58
N HIS A 155 7.50 31.55 -2.88
CA HIS A 155 8.82 30.94 -2.74
C HIS A 155 9.37 30.46 -4.11
N ASP A 156 10.68 30.56 -4.26
CA ASP A 156 11.43 30.03 -5.40
C ASP A 156 11.55 28.49 -5.35
N ASP A 157 12.20 27.91 -6.36
CA ASP A 157 12.32 26.46 -6.45
C ASP A 157 13.12 25.88 -5.27
N GLU A 158 14.18 26.54 -4.83
CA GLU A 158 14.99 26.16 -3.65
C GLU A 158 14.18 26.15 -2.34
N GLY A 159 13.37 27.18 -2.10
CA GLY A 159 12.45 27.26 -0.96
C GLY A 159 11.35 26.21 -1.03
N ARG A 160 10.89 25.88 -2.25
CA ARG A 160 9.84 24.88 -2.47
C ARG A 160 10.34 23.44 -2.42
N ALA A 161 11.62 23.20 -2.66
CA ALA A 161 12.19 21.87 -2.86
C ALA A 161 11.88 20.90 -1.70
N LEU A 162 11.47 19.69 -2.02
CA LEU A 162 11.24 18.62 -1.05
C LEU A 162 12.45 17.71 -1.04
N THR A 163 12.96 17.36 0.15
CA THR A 163 14.00 16.35 0.30
C THR A 163 13.46 15.22 1.16
N GLY A 164 13.47 14.00 0.64
CA GLY A 164 12.84 12.87 1.30
C GLY A 164 13.33 11.54 0.76
N VAL A 165 12.75 10.48 1.31
CA VAL A 165 12.88 9.11 0.81
C VAL A 165 11.48 8.66 0.42
N TRP A 166 11.31 8.21 -0.81
CA TRP A 166 10.02 7.79 -1.36
C TRP A 166 10.15 6.42 -2.01
N VAL A 167 9.05 5.68 -2.07
CA VAL A 167 9.04 4.46 -2.89
C VAL A 167 9.07 4.84 -4.36
N THR A 168 9.80 4.06 -5.16
CA THR A 168 9.95 4.26 -6.61
C THR A 168 8.62 4.47 -7.34
N VAL A 169 7.54 3.79 -6.95
CA VAL A 169 6.21 3.97 -7.54
C VAL A 169 5.64 5.39 -7.35
N GLU A 170 5.79 5.97 -6.16
CA GLU A 170 5.38 7.36 -5.88
C GLU A 170 6.32 8.34 -6.58
N PHE A 171 7.62 8.06 -6.58
CA PHE A 171 8.63 8.90 -7.22
C PHE A 171 8.42 8.99 -8.73
N ILE A 172 8.20 7.86 -9.41
CA ILE A 172 7.90 7.82 -10.85
C ILE A 172 6.62 8.60 -11.13
N LYS A 173 5.58 8.43 -10.30
CA LYS A 173 4.35 9.19 -10.48
C LYS A 173 4.57 10.70 -10.34
N ALA A 174 5.42 11.12 -9.41
CA ALA A 174 5.79 12.52 -9.26
C ALA A 174 6.47 13.07 -10.53
N LEU A 175 7.39 12.31 -11.13
CA LEU A 175 8.03 12.70 -12.40
C LEU A 175 7.01 12.85 -13.53
N GLU A 176 6.06 11.91 -13.66
CA GLU A 176 5.00 11.98 -14.68
C GLU A 176 4.14 13.24 -14.59
N VAL A 177 3.90 13.74 -13.37
CA VAL A 177 3.08 14.94 -13.14
C VAL A 177 3.91 16.22 -13.05
N GLY A 178 5.19 16.17 -13.43
CA GLY A 178 6.03 17.35 -13.65
C GLY A 178 6.95 17.73 -12.48
N TYR A 179 7.17 16.85 -11.51
CA TYR A 179 8.25 17.06 -10.54
C TYR A 179 9.60 16.93 -11.26
N ARG A 180 10.53 17.82 -10.97
CA ARG A 180 11.91 17.77 -11.49
C ARG A 180 12.86 17.36 -10.39
N VAL A 181 13.85 16.54 -10.71
CA VAL A 181 14.87 16.17 -9.72
C VAL A 181 16.01 17.19 -9.76
N ASP A 182 16.53 17.58 -8.59
CA ASP A 182 17.73 18.41 -8.50
C ASP A 182 18.96 17.60 -8.98
N PRO A 183 19.63 17.98 -10.09
CA PRO A 183 20.78 17.26 -10.64
C PRO A 183 22.01 17.29 -9.74
N TYR A 184 22.12 18.28 -8.83
CA TYR A 184 23.26 18.45 -7.92
C TYR A 184 22.99 17.91 -6.51
N ARG A 185 21.72 17.68 -6.15
CA ARG A 185 21.28 17.02 -4.90
C ARG A 185 20.44 15.76 -5.13
N LEU A 186 20.63 15.14 -6.28
CA LEU A 186 20.22 13.78 -6.59
C LEU A 186 21.04 12.82 -5.71
N ARG A 187 20.48 12.43 -4.56
CA ARG A 187 20.99 11.34 -3.73
C ARG A 187 20.16 10.08 -3.92
N THR A 188 19.85 9.74 -5.16
CA THR A 188 19.27 8.43 -5.46
C THR A 188 20.15 7.36 -4.84
N GLY A 189 19.56 6.24 -4.47
CA GLY A 189 20.30 5.00 -4.41
C GLY A 189 19.56 4.01 -5.30
N VAL A 190 20.30 3.08 -5.81
CA VAL A 190 20.01 2.21 -6.96
C VAL A 190 20.97 1.01 -6.81
N LEU A 191 20.93 -0.12 -7.51
CA LEU A 191 22.15 -0.84 -7.95
C LEU A 191 21.75 -1.62 -9.22
N PRO A 192 22.69 -1.96 -10.11
CA PRO A 192 22.38 -2.56 -11.39
C PRO A 192 21.95 -4.01 -11.21
N HIS A 193 20.94 -4.34 -12.02
CA HIS A 193 20.26 -5.62 -12.20
C HIS A 193 19.45 -6.17 -11.03
N GLN A 194 18.17 -5.82 -11.17
CA GLN A 194 16.95 -6.44 -10.64
C GLN A 194 16.78 -6.35 -9.13
N GLN A 195 16.11 -5.25 -8.76
CA GLN A 195 15.55 -4.86 -7.47
C GLN A 195 16.53 -4.05 -6.59
N ALA A 196 16.22 -2.76 -6.42
CA ALA A 196 17.05 -1.75 -5.78
C ALA A 196 16.31 -1.06 -4.61
N ALA A 197 16.42 -1.62 -3.41
CA ALA A 197 16.02 -0.92 -2.18
C ALA A 197 17.19 -0.08 -1.64
N VAL A 198 16.94 1.20 -1.38
CA VAL A 198 17.91 2.12 -0.76
C VAL A 198 17.71 2.15 0.73
N TYR A 199 18.76 1.77 1.46
CA TYR A 199 18.79 1.83 2.90
C TYR A 199 20.13 2.36 3.39
N ILE A 200 20.10 3.23 4.42
CA ILE A 200 21.26 3.67 5.20
C ILE A 200 20.93 3.45 6.70
N PRO A 201 21.64 2.56 7.40
CA PRO A 201 21.93 2.70 8.84
C PRO A 201 23.44 2.98 9.01
N ARG A 202 23.98 3.75 9.95
CA ARG A 202 23.50 4.38 11.19
C ARG A 202 24.40 5.61 11.43
N ALA A 203 23.94 6.55 12.25
CA ALA A 203 24.79 7.61 12.79
C ALA A 203 25.82 7.07 13.81
N SER A 204 27.02 7.65 13.83
CA SER A 204 27.78 8.07 15.02
C SER A 204 29.23 8.41 14.65
N THR A 205 29.58 9.69 14.71
CA THR A 205 30.62 10.28 15.59
C THR A 205 30.34 11.76 15.67
#